data_AF-A0A7J8R0P7-F1
#
_entry.id   AF-A0A7J8R0P7-F1
#
_cell.length_a   1.000
_cell.length_b   1.000
_cell.length_c   1.000
_cell.angle_alpha   90.00
_cell.angle_beta   90.00
_cell.angle_gamma   90.00
#
_symmetry.space_group_name_H-M   'P 1'
#
loop_
_entity.id
_entity.type
_entity.pdbx_description
1 polymer ?
#
loop_
_entity_poly.entity_id
_entity_poly.type
_entity_poly.pdbx_seq_one_letter_code
_entity_poly.pdbx_strand_id
1 'polypeptide(L)' 'MPLGISSTFKFMIVFQVEHNILMHLFHMLGVASVFGSSLFSAMHGSLVTSSLVRETIENESANEGYKFGQ' A
#
# COMPACT_ATOMS: atom_id res chain seq x y z
N MET A 1 -16.77 9.30 13.94
CA MET A 1 -15.36 9.45 14.37
C MET A 1 -15.06 10.93 14.54
N PRO A 2 -14.38 11.35 15.62
CA PRO A 2 -13.94 12.75 15.78
C PRO A 2 -12.62 13.00 15.03
N LEU A 3 -12.36 14.24 14.62
CA LEU A 3 -11.26 14.61 13.72
C LEU A 3 -9.95 14.87 14.50
N GLY A 4 -8.99 13.93 14.44
CA GLY A 4 -7.64 14.09 14.99
C GLY A 4 -6.95 12.75 15.28
N ILE A 5 -5.62 12.72 15.30
CA ILE A 5 -4.82 11.48 15.42
C ILE A 5 -5.16 10.73 16.72
N SER A 6 -5.04 11.39 17.88
CA SER A 6 -5.38 10.80 19.19
C SER A 6 -6.85 10.37 19.27
N SER A 7 -7.73 11.15 18.65
CA SER A 7 -9.16 10.84 18.59
C SER A 7 -9.46 9.59 17.77
N THR A 8 -8.73 9.35 16.67
CA THR A 8 -8.84 8.12 15.88
C THR A 8 -8.46 6.91 16.70
N PHE A 9 -7.33 6.94 17.41
CA PHE A 9 -6.93 5.85 18.30
C PHE A 9 -7.96 5.59 19.40
N LYS A 10 -8.47 6.63 20.05
CA LYS A 10 -9.53 6.49 21.06
C LYS A 10 -10.78 5.84 20.49
N PHE A 11 -11.22 6.25 19.29
CA PHE A 11 -12.34 5.61 18.61
C PHE A 11 -12.07 4.13 18.34
N MET A 12 -10.90 3.77 17.80
CA MET A 12 -10.55 2.38 17.50
C MET A 12 -10.60 1.48 18.75
N ILE A 13 -10.09 1.97 19.89
CA ILE A 13 -10.10 1.23 21.16
C ILE A 13 -11.52 1.03 21.67
N VAL A 14 -12.32 2.09 21.72
CA VAL A 14 -13.73 2.00 22.17
C VAL A 14 -14.52 1.08 21.24
N PHE A 15 -14.32 1.20 19.93
CA PHE A 15 -14.99 0.36 18.94
C PHE A 15 -14.61 -1.13 19.07
N GLN A 16 -13.36 -1.41 19.43
CA GLN A 16 -12.95 -2.78 19.76
C GLN A 16 -13.62 -3.30 21.03
N VAL A 17 -13.68 -2.50 22.10
CA VAL A 17 -14.32 -2.91 23.37
C VAL A 17 -15.83 -3.12 23.19
N GLU A 18 -16.50 -2.26 22.44
CA GLU A 18 -17.97 -2.30 22.26
C GLU A 18 -18.42 -3.30 21.20
N HIS A 19 -17.61 -3.59 20.18
CA HIS A 19 -18.03 -4.40 19.03
C HIS A 19 -17.14 -5.61 18.71
N ASN A 20 -16.02 -5.79 19.42
CA ASN A 20 -15.04 -6.84 19.16
C ASN A 20 -14.63 -6.92 17.67
N ILE A 21 -14.40 -5.76 17.04
CA ILE A 21 -14.22 -5.64 15.58
C ILE A 21 -13.10 -6.55 15.04
N LEU A 22 -12.04 -6.81 15.82
CA LEU A 22 -10.95 -7.70 15.41
C LEU A 22 -11.43 -9.12 15.06
N MET A 23 -12.52 -9.60 15.66
CA MET A 23 -13.10 -10.92 15.38
C MET A 23 -14.18 -10.89 14.30
N HIS A 24 -14.49 -9.72 13.74
CA HIS A 24 -15.53 -9.57 12.72
C HIS A 24 -14.99 -9.92 11.32
N LEU A 25 -15.72 -10.75 10.56
CA LEU A 25 -15.31 -11.21 9.24
C LEU A 25 -14.98 -10.07 8.27
N PHE A 26 -15.83 -9.05 8.18
CA PHE A 26 -15.57 -7.90 7.30
C PHE A 26 -14.32 -7.11 7.67
N HIS A 27 -13.95 -7.06 8.96
CA HIS A 27 -12.69 -6.43 9.36
C HIS A 27 -11.50 -7.27 8.91
N MET A 28 -11.53 -8.58 9.12
CA MET A 28 -10.48 -9.49 8.64
C MET A 28 -10.31 -9.43 7.11
N LEU A 29 -11.41 -9.38 6.34
CA LEU A 29 -11.37 -9.20 4.89
C LEU A 29 -10.78 -7.85 4.48
N GLY A 30 -11.15 -6.76 5.17
CA GLY A 30 -10.59 -5.44 4.94
C GLY A 30 -9.08 -5.40 5.20
N VAL A 31 -8.64 -6.00 6.31
CA VAL A 31 -7.21 -6.14 6.66
C VAL A 31 -6.48 -6.94 5.58
N ALA A 32 -6.99 -8.10 5.19
CA ALA A 32 -6.40 -8.91 4.12
C ALA A 32 -6.28 -8.14 2.80
N SER A 33 -7.29 -7.31 2.46
CA SER A 33 -7.25 -6.47 1.28
C SER A 33 -6.14 -5.42 1.35
N VAL A 34 -5.99 -4.68 2.46
CA VAL A 34 -4.97 -3.64 2.59
C VAL A 34 -3.55 -4.24 2.55
N PHE A 35 -3.33 -5.36 3.24
CA PHE A 35 -2.06 -6.07 3.18
C PHE A 35 -1.79 -6.65 1.79
N GLY A 36 -2.78 -7.29 1.17
CA GLY A 36 -2.66 -7.84 -0.19
C GLY A 36 -2.36 -6.78 -1.23
N SER A 37 -3.08 -5.65 -1.22
CA SER A 37 -2.86 -4.55 -2.16
C SER A 37 -1.48 -3.90 -2.01
N SER A 38 -1.00 -3.70 -0.79
CA SER A 38 0.35 -3.15 -0.58
C SER A 38 1.45 -4.14 -1.00
N LEU A 39 1.27 -5.44 -0.71
CA LEU A 39 2.16 -6.50 -1.18
C LEU A 39 2.20 -6.56 -2.72
N PHE A 40 1.05 -6.57 -3.38
CA PHE A 40 0.98 -6.63 -4.84
C PHE A 40 1.45 -5.35 -5.51
N SER A 41 1.26 -4.18 -4.88
CA SER A 41 1.84 -2.92 -5.36
C SER A 41 3.36 -2.99 -5.36
N ALA A 42 3.97 -3.46 -4.27
CA ALA A 42 5.42 -3.64 -4.17
C ALA A 42 5.94 -4.70 -5.16
N MET A 43 5.26 -5.84 -5.26
CA MET A 43 5.61 -6.92 -6.20
C MET A 43 5.52 -6.47 -7.66
N HIS A 44 4.46 -5.74 -8.02
CA HIS A 44 4.34 -5.23 -9.38
C HIS A 44 5.47 -4.24 -9.71
N GLY A 45 5.73 -3.29 -8.81
CA GLY A 45 6.84 -2.35 -8.96
C GLY A 45 8.18 -3.05 -9.09
N SER A 46 8.44 -4.10 -8.31
CA SER A 46 9.70 -4.86 -8.38
C SER A 46 9.84 -5.63 -9.69
N LEU A 47 8.79 -6.31 -10.16
CA LEU A 47 8.82 -7.05 -11.42
C LEU A 47 9.06 -6.13 -12.61
N VAL A 48 8.33 -5.00 -12.69
CA VAL A 48 8.50 -4.01 -13.76
C VAL A 48 9.92 -3.43 -13.72
N THR A 49 10.39 -2.99 -12.55
CA THR A 49 11.72 -2.39 -12.40
C THR A 49 12.84 -3.38 -12.74
N SER A 50 12.67 -4.66 -12.38
CA SER A 50 13.67 -5.71 -12.64
C SER A 50 13.81 -6.11 -14.11
N SER A 51 12.84 -5.72 -14.94
CA SER A 51 12.75 -6.12 -16.36
C SER A 51 12.85 -4.94 -17.33
N LEU A 52 13.27 -3.77 -16.85
CA LEU A 52 13.54 -2.62 -17.72
C LEU A 52 14.61 -2.97 -18.77
N VAL A 53 14.35 -2.62 -20.02
CA VAL A 53 15.35 -2.68 -21.09
C VAL A 53 16.39 -1.58 -20.84
N ARG A 54 17.67 -1.91 -21.00
CA ARG A 54 18.76 -0.94 -20.82
C ARG A 54 18.77 0.06 -21.98
N GLU A 55 18.33 1.29 -21.70
CA GLU A 55 18.30 2.41 -22.65
C GLU A 55 19.22 3.59 -22.23
N THR A 56 19.85 3.52 -21.05
CA THR A 56 20.77 4.55 -20.51
C THR A 56 22.13 3.99 -20.11
N ILE A 57 23.07 4.88 -19.79
CA ILE A 57 24.40 4.53 -19.22
C ILE A 57 24.37 4.55 -17.68
N GLU A 58 25.43 4.02 -17.05
CA GLU A 58 25.48 3.79 -15.59
C GLU A 58 25.45 5.06 -14.74
N ASN A 59 25.87 6.20 -15.30
CA ASN A 59 25.90 7.49 -14.61
C ASN A 59 24.64 8.35 -14.86
N GLU A 60 23.59 7.75 -15.43
CA GLU A 60 22.31 8.39 -15.69
C GLU A 60 21.18 7.61 -15.00
N SER A 61 20.05 8.27 -14.72
CA SER A 61 18.87 7.58 -14.20
C SER A 61 18.26 6.67 -15.26
N ALA A 62 17.91 5.44 -14.91
CA ALA A 62 17.18 4.53 -15.80
C ALA A 62 15.82 5.09 -16.27
N ASN A 63 15.25 6.05 -15.53
CA ASN A 63 13.98 6.68 -15.88
C ASN A 63 14.06 7.48 -17.18
N GLU A 64 15.23 8.04 -17.53
CA GLU A 64 15.44 8.79 -18.78
C GLU A 64 15.35 7.89 -20.02
N GLY A 65 15.41 6.55 -19.83
CA GLY A 65 15.18 5.58 -20.89
C GLY A 65 13.73 5.50 -21.36
N TYR A 66 12.76 6.01 -20.58
CA TYR A 66 11.36 6.10 -20.97
C TYR A 66 11.04 7.47 -21.57
N LYS A 67 10.44 7.49 -22.75
CA LYS A 67 9.90 8.69 -23.39
C LYS A 67 8.39 8.73 -23.22
N PHE A 68 7.87 9.86 -22.74
CA PHE A 68 6.43 10.06 -22.59
C PHE A 68 5.73 9.97 -23.95
N GLY A 69 4.80 9.01 -24.08
CA GLY A 69 4.00 8.79 -25.31
C GLY A 69 4.63 7.87 -26.35
N GLN A 70 5.70 7.14 -26.01
CA GLN A 70 6.27 6.08 -26.85
C GLN A 70 5.33 4.89 -27.07
#